data_AF-A0A4S2A9M4-F1
#
_entry.id   AF-A0A4S2A9M4-F1
#
_cell.length_a   1.000
_cell.length_b   1.000
_cell.length_c   1.000
_cell.angle_alpha   90.00
_cell.angle_beta   90.00
_cell.angle_gamma   90.00
#
_symmetry.space_group_name_H-M   'P 1'
#
loop_
_entity.id
_entity.type
_entity.pdbx_description
1 polymer ?
#
loop_
_entity_poly.entity_id
_entity_poly.type
_entity_poly.pdbx_seq_one_letter_code
_entity_poly.pdbx_strand_id
1 'polypeptide(L)'
;MDTYSINPASIIDEAVDLSMRLAGTDFPVSIFPNKIQRIISEVHECHNYPTDYIAAAILTAIAVGIGNTHLAQIKQGWVESPILYMALIGRPGANKSHPLSFAMKPFLDYDYQQNQVFEKALAKYDELMSMSRKERTDSGEEQFPQEPIRKRFLISDVTPEGLSLIHAQNKRGLCLWADELSAWFK
;
A
#
# COMPACT_ATOMS: atom_id res chain seq x y z
N MET A 1 -38.30 17.56 10.53
CA MET A 1 -36.97 17.22 10.01
C MET A 1 -36.13 16.94 11.23
N ASP A 2 -36.10 15.67 11.65
CA ASP A 2 -35.37 15.28 12.85
C ASP A 2 -33.88 15.24 12.53
N THR A 3 -33.16 16.25 13.02
CA THR A 3 -31.71 16.25 13.05
C THR A 3 -31.28 15.17 14.04
N TYR A 4 -30.95 13.98 13.54
CA TYR A 4 -30.25 12.97 14.34
C TYR A 4 -28.91 13.58 14.77
N SER A 5 -28.88 14.12 15.99
CA SER A 5 -27.65 14.56 16.63
C SER A 5 -26.84 13.31 16.93
N ILE A 6 -25.75 13.11 16.17
CA ILE A 6 -24.81 12.03 16.40
C ILE A 6 -24.26 12.18 17.83
N ASN A 7 -24.66 11.29 18.73
CA ASN A 7 -24.22 11.28 20.13
C ASN A 7 -23.03 10.32 20.27
N PRO A 8 -21.85 10.80 20.71
CA PRO A 8 -20.68 9.94 20.91
C PRO A 8 -20.93 8.74 21.83
N ALA A 9 -21.79 8.89 22.85
CA ALA A 9 -22.11 7.81 23.78
C ALA A 9 -22.92 6.69 23.11
N SER A 10 -23.89 7.03 22.25
CA SER A 10 -24.69 6.02 21.54
C SER A 10 -23.86 5.26 20.52
N ILE A 11 -22.90 5.92 19.87
CA ILE A 11 -21.95 5.24 18.97
C ILE A 11 -21.07 4.24 19.73
N ILE A 12 -20.59 4.63 20.93
CA ILE A 12 -19.76 3.75 21.76
C ILE A 12 -20.59 2.54 22.21
N ASP A 13 -21.82 2.73 22.68
CA ASP A 13 -22.70 1.64 23.09
C ASP A 13 -23.03 0.69 21.93
N GLU A 14 -23.32 1.22 20.74
CA GLU A 14 -23.52 0.40 19.54
C GLU A 14 -22.24 -0.35 19.14
N ALA A 15 -21.07 0.27 19.24
CA ALA A 15 -19.79 -0.38 18.96
C ALA A 15 -19.48 -1.50 19.97
N VAL A 16 -19.84 -1.30 21.24
CA VAL A 16 -19.70 -2.31 22.29
C VAL A 16 -20.66 -3.48 22.03
N ASP A 17 -21.93 -3.23 21.72
CA ASP A 17 -22.90 -4.27 21.38
C ASP A 17 -22.46 -5.06 20.13
N LEU A 18 -21.96 -4.36 19.10
CA LEU A 18 -21.39 -4.99 17.92
C LEU A 18 -20.17 -5.87 18.27
N SER A 19 -19.30 -5.39 19.16
CA SER A 19 -18.12 -6.16 19.61
C SER A 19 -18.51 -7.43 20.36
N MET A 20 -19.58 -7.41 21.15
CA MET A 20 -20.10 -8.58 21.86
C MET A 20 -20.74 -9.59 20.90
N ARG A 21 -21.42 -9.13 19.84
CA ARG A 21 -21.97 -10.00 18.78
C ARG A 21 -20.89 -10.67 17.94
N LEU A 22 -19.72 -10.07 17.84
CA LEU A 22 -18.55 -10.60 17.11
C LEU A 22 -17.65 -11.49 17.99
N ALA A 23 -17.94 -11.62 19.29
CA ALA A 23 -17.19 -12.51 20.16
C ALA A 23 -17.37 -13.97 19.70
N GLY A 24 -16.27 -14.62 19.29
CA GLY A 24 -16.27 -15.97 18.74
C GLY A 24 -16.27 -16.05 17.20
N THR A 25 -16.25 -14.92 16.49
CA THR A 25 -16.00 -14.88 15.04
C THR A 25 -14.53 -14.56 14.78
N ASP A 26 -13.64 -15.49 15.09
CA ASP A 26 -12.22 -15.34 14.76
C ASP A 26 -12.06 -15.13 13.25
N PHE A 27 -11.05 -14.36 12.85
CA PHE A 27 -10.76 -14.15 11.44
C PHE A 27 -10.55 -15.51 10.74
N PRO A 28 -11.23 -15.80 9.62
CA PRO A 28 -11.19 -17.11 9.01
C PRO A 28 -9.88 -17.31 8.22
N VAL A 29 -8.78 -17.58 8.92
CA VAL A 29 -7.44 -17.77 8.31
C VAL A 29 -7.44 -18.90 7.27
N SER A 30 -8.35 -19.87 7.40
CA SER A 30 -8.52 -21.00 6.48
C SER A 30 -8.85 -20.60 5.03
N ILE A 31 -9.30 -19.36 4.78
CA ILE A 31 -9.54 -18.86 3.40
C ILE A 31 -8.26 -18.71 2.59
N PHE A 32 -7.12 -18.54 3.25
CA PHE A 32 -5.84 -18.35 2.56
C PHE A 32 -5.26 -19.70 2.09
N PRO A 33 -4.41 -19.71 1.06
CA PRO A 33 -3.59 -20.88 0.75
C PRO A 33 -2.74 -21.35 1.95
N ASN A 34 -2.53 -22.66 2.10
CA ASN A 34 -1.80 -23.26 3.23
C ASN A 34 -0.45 -22.59 3.54
N LYS A 35 0.28 -22.12 2.51
CA LYS A 35 1.56 -21.41 2.69
C LYS A 35 1.40 -20.10 3.44
N ILE A 36 0.33 -19.35 3.15
CA ILE A 36 0.03 -18.09 3.83
C ILE A 36 -0.52 -18.33 5.23
N GLN A 37 -1.37 -19.35 5.41
CA GLN A 37 -1.84 -19.75 6.74
C GLN A 37 -0.66 -20.03 7.67
N ARG A 38 0.33 -20.79 7.17
CA ARG A 38 1.57 -21.08 7.91
C ARG A 38 2.34 -19.81 8.28
N ILE A 39 2.48 -18.85 7.36
CA ILE A 39 3.12 -17.56 7.66
C ILE A 39 2.36 -16.82 8.76
N ILE A 40 1.03 -16.77 8.70
CA ILE A 40 0.20 -16.11 9.72
C ILE A 40 0.43 -16.75 11.09
N SER A 41 0.38 -18.08 11.16
CA SER A 41 0.62 -18.83 12.40
C SER A 41 2.02 -18.59 12.95
N GLU A 42 3.08 -18.72 12.12
CA GLU A 42 4.47 -18.52 12.56
C GLU A 42 4.74 -17.08 13.01
N VAL A 43 4.18 -16.08 12.33
CA VAL A 43 4.33 -14.67 12.74
C VAL A 43 3.61 -14.40 14.06
N HIS A 44 2.42 -14.98 14.25
CA HIS A 44 1.71 -14.90 15.51
C HIS A 44 2.50 -15.56 16.65
N GLU A 45 3.02 -16.77 16.44
CA GLU A 45 3.80 -17.49 17.46
C GLU A 45 5.10 -16.77 17.83
N CYS A 46 5.82 -16.19 16.85
CA CYS A 46 7.10 -15.53 17.09
C CYS A 46 6.97 -14.12 17.66
N HIS A 47 5.94 -13.36 17.25
CA HIS A 47 5.83 -11.93 17.55
C HIS A 47 4.58 -11.55 18.36
N ASN A 48 3.68 -12.49 18.59
CA ASN A 48 2.41 -12.29 19.30
C ASN A 48 1.55 -11.17 18.69
N TYR A 49 1.63 -10.99 17.37
CA TYR A 49 0.75 -10.07 16.64
C TYR A 49 -0.63 -10.71 16.43
N PRO A 50 -1.74 -9.96 16.55
CA PRO A 50 -3.07 -10.48 16.29
C PRO A 50 -3.19 -11.11 14.90
N THR A 51 -3.77 -12.31 14.81
CA THR A 51 -3.85 -13.10 13.56
C THR A 51 -4.69 -12.40 12.48
N ASP A 52 -5.74 -11.70 12.89
CA ASP A 52 -6.57 -10.84 12.05
C ASP A 52 -5.77 -9.66 11.44
N TYR A 53 -4.90 -9.01 12.22
CA TYR A 53 -4.04 -7.94 11.70
C TYR A 53 -2.99 -8.46 10.73
N ILE A 54 -2.38 -9.62 11.00
CA ILE A 54 -1.43 -10.25 10.07
C ILE A 54 -2.15 -10.65 8.78
N ALA A 55 -3.30 -11.31 8.89
CA ALA A 55 -4.11 -11.74 7.75
C ALA A 55 -4.52 -10.56 6.86
N ALA A 56 -5.01 -9.49 7.48
CA ALA A 56 -5.40 -8.27 6.80
C ALA A 56 -4.20 -7.59 6.11
N ALA A 57 -3.07 -7.45 6.79
CA ALA A 57 -1.84 -6.93 6.22
C ALA A 57 -1.35 -7.73 5.00
N ILE A 58 -1.36 -9.07 5.09
CA ILE A 58 -0.99 -9.96 3.97
C ILE A 58 -1.98 -9.80 2.81
N LEU A 59 -3.29 -9.73 3.09
CA LEU A 59 -4.30 -9.54 2.05
C LEU A 59 -4.07 -8.22 1.28
N THR A 60 -3.70 -7.15 1.99
CA THR A 60 -3.32 -5.88 1.37
C THR A 60 -2.06 -6.01 0.52
N ALA A 61 -1.02 -6.67 1.03
CA ALA A 61 0.20 -6.90 0.28
C ALA A 61 -0.05 -7.71 -1.01
N ILE A 62 -0.95 -8.69 -0.98
CA ILE A 62 -1.38 -9.45 -2.17
C ILE A 62 -2.08 -8.53 -3.17
N ALA A 63 -3.02 -7.68 -2.72
CA ALA A 63 -3.69 -6.71 -3.58
C ALA A 63 -2.69 -5.76 -4.27
N VAL A 64 -1.70 -5.25 -3.55
CA VAL A 64 -0.61 -4.42 -4.11
C VAL A 64 0.22 -5.21 -5.12
N GLY A 65 0.55 -6.46 -4.80
CA GLY A 65 1.33 -7.33 -5.68
C GLY A 65 0.62 -7.64 -7.00
N ILE A 66 -0.68 -7.89 -6.97
CA ILE A 66 -1.50 -8.08 -8.18
C ILE A 66 -1.62 -6.75 -8.93
N GLY A 67 -2.00 -5.67 -8.23
CA GLY A 67 -2.24 -4.38 -8.84
C GLY A 67 -3.18 -4.47 -10.04
N ASN A 68 -2.89 -3.72 -11.10
CA ASN A 68 -3.67 -3.68 -12.33
C ASN A 68 -3.28 -4.77 -13.36
N THR A 69 -2.59 -5.83 -12.93
CA THR A 69 -2.14 -6.89 -13.84
C THR A 69 -3.18 -7.97 -14.09
N HIS A 70 -4.09 -8.17 -13.14
CA HIS A 70 -5.16 -9.17 -13.22
C HIS A 70 -6.47 -8.58 -12.69
N LEU A 71 -7.59 -9.03 -13.27
CA LEU A 71 -8.93 -8.71 -12.83
C LEU A 71 -9.68 -10.00 -12.51
N ALA A 72 -10.51 -9.98 -11.46
CA ALA A 72 -11.35 -11.10 -11.10
C ALA A 72 -12.69 -11.00 -11.84
N GLN A 73 -13.04 -12.01 -12.64
CA GLN A 73 -14.34 -12.08 -13.27
C GLN A 73 -15.32 -12.83 -12.36
N ILE A 74 -16.23 -12.09 -11.71
CA ILE A 74 -17.19 -12.66 -10.75
C ILE A 74 -18.37 -13.31 -11.50
N LYS A 75 -18.87 -12.62 -12.53
CA LYS A 75 -19.89 -13.12 -13.47
C LYS A 75 -19.60 -12.58 -14.86
N GLN A 76 -20.31 -13.09 -15.88
CA GLN A 76 -20.17 -12.57 -17.24
C GLN A 76 -20.46 -11.06 -17.28
N GLY A 77 -19.52 -10.29 -17.83
CA GLY A 77 -19.59 -8.82 -17.88
C GLY A 77 -19.29 -8.08 -16.57
N TRP A 78 -19.03 -8.78 -15.47
CA TRP A 78 -18.59 -8.17 -14.21
C TRP A 78 -17.15 -8.57 -13.90
N VAL A 79 -16.25 -7.61 -14.07
CA VAL A 79 -14.85 -7.71 -13.67
C VAL A 79 -14.58 -6.77 -12.50
N GLU A 80 -13.80 -7.23 -11.54
CA GLU A 80 -13.40 -6.47 -10.38
C GLU A 80 -11.88 -6.40 -10.27
N SER A 81 -11.39 -5.22 -9.93
CA SER A 81 -9.98 -5.00 -9.62
C SER A 81 -9.70 -5.35 -8.16
N PRO A 82 -8.52 -5.89 -7.82
CA PRO A 82 -8.15 -6.19 -6.44
C PRO A 82 -7.72 -4.91 -5.69
N ILE A 83 -8.57 -3.87 -5.71
CA ILE A 83 -8.34 -2.62 -4.99
C ILE A 83 -8.94 -2.78 -3.59
N LEU A 84 -8.09 -2.75 -2.57
CA LEU A 84 -8.51 -2.89 -1.18
C LEU A 84 -8.27 -1.59 -0.41
N TYR A 85 -9.30 -1.17 0.31
CA TYR A 85 -9.19 -0.12 1.33
C TYR A 85 -9.18 -0.81 2.69
N MET A 86 -8.09 -0.65 3.42
CA MET A 86 -7.89 -1.33 4.69
C MET A 86 -7.42 -0.35 5.77
N ALA A 87 -8.01 -0.48 6.95
CA ALA A 87 -7.59 0.22 8.16
C ALA A 87 -7.47 -0.79 9.30
N LEU A 88 -6.33 -0.80 9.98
CA LEU A 88 -6.15 -1.56 11.23
C LEU A 88 -6.44 -0.61 12.41
N ILE A 89 -7.45 -0.94 13.21
CA ILE A 89 -7.93 -0.07 14.30
C ILE A 89 -7.84 -0.82 15.62
N GLY A 90 -7.27 -0.19 16.63
CA GLY A 90 -7.04 -0.79 17.94
C GLY A 90 -6.35 0.17 18.89
N ARG A 91 -6.31 -0.16 20.18
CA ARG A 91 -5.72 0.70 21.23
C ARG A 91 -4.23 1.01 20.96
N PRO A 92 -3.68 2.12 21.47
CA PRO A 92 -2.23 2.35 21.45
C PRO A 92 -1.48 1.12 21.98
N GLY A 93 -0.39 0.71 21.32
CA GLY A 93 0.35 -0.50 21.66
C GLY A 93 -0.26 -1.82 21.17
N ALA A 94 -1.41 -1.83 20.49
CA ALA A 94 -2.05 -3.05 19.97
C ALA A 94 -1.33 -3.72 18.77
N ASN A 95 -0.05 -3.43 18.52
CA ASN A 95 0.74 -4.00 17.42
C ASN A 95 0.08 -3.91 16.03
N LYS A 96 -0.45 -2.74 15.68
CA LYS A 96 -1.13 -2.50 14.38
C LYS A 96 -0.17 -2.34 13.21
N SER A 97 0.86 -1.50 13.38
CA SER A 97 1.75 -1.10 12.30
C SER A 97 2.76 -2.20 11.94
N HIS A 98 3.17 -3.02 12.92
CA HIS A 98 4.19 -4.06 12.69
C HIS A 98 3.77 -5.16 11.70
N PRO A 99 2.55 -5.75 11.79
CA PRO A 99 2.06 -6.68 10.78
C PRO A 99 2.04 -6.11 9.37
N LEU A 100 1.65 -4.83 9.22
CA LEU A 100 1.64 -4.15 7.93
C LEU A 100 3.06 -3.99 7.38
N SER A 101 4.00 -3.51 8.20
CA SER A 101 5.41 -3.42 7.82
C SER A 101 6.03 -4.78 7.46
N PHE A 102 5.66 -5.84 8.19
CA PHE A 102 6.11 -7.20 7.88
C PHE A 102 5.62 -7.64 6.49
N ALA A 103 4.32 -7.52 6.22
CA ALA A 103 3.73 -7.94 4.96
C ALA A 103 4.21 -7.08 3.77
N MET A 104 4.46 -5.79 3.98
CA MET A 104 4.89 -4.85 2.96
C MET A 104 6.40 -4.84 2.71
N LYS A 105 7.20 -5.52 3.54
CA LYS A 105 8.66 -5.55 3.43
C LYS A 105 9.21 -5.81 2.01
N PRO A 106 8.67 -6.77 1.22
CA PRO A 106 9.16 -6.98 -0.13
C PRO A 106 9.01 -5.75 -1.05
N PHE A 107 7.93 -4.99 -0.89
CA PHE A 107 7.69 -3.76 -1.65
C PHE A 107 8.58 -2.62 -1.17
N LEU A 108 8.82 -2.53 0.15
CA LEU A 108 9.76 -1.57 0.73
C LEU A 108 11.18 -1.79 0.20
N ASP A 109 11.66 -3.03 0.25
CA ASP A 109 12.99 -3.39 -0.21
C ASP A 109 13.14 -3.10 -1.72
N TYR A 110 12.11 -3.41 -2.51
CA TYR A 110 12.07 -3.11 -3.94
C TYR A 110 12.08 -1.60 -4.21
N ASP A 111 11.21 -0.83 -3.55
CA ASP A 111 11.12 0.62 -3.73
C ASP A 111 12.42 1.33 -3.33
N TYR A 112 13.09 0.84 -2.27
CA TYR A 112 14.40 1.32 -1.86
C TYR A 112 15.46 1.08 -2.96
N GLN A 113 15.52 -0.12 -3.52
CA GLN A 113 16.43 -0.45 -4.62
C GLN A 113 16.13 0.39 -5.87
N GLN A 114 14.86 0.54 -6.24
CA GLN A 114 14.46 1.37 -7.39
C GLN A 114 14.78 2.85 -7.17
N ASN A 115 14.71 3.34 -5.93
CA ASN A 115 15.10 4.70 -5.61
C ASN A 115 16.59 4.94 -5.87
N GLN A 116 17.46 4.00 -5.46
CA GLN A 116 18.90 4.11 -5.74
C GLN A 116 19.22 4.07 -7.24
N VAL A 117 18.50 3.25 -8.01
CA VAL A 117 18.64 3.22 -9.47
C VAL A 117 18.20 4.54 -10.09
N PHE A 118 17.07 5.07 -9.63
CA PHE A 118 16.54 6.35 -10.07
C PHE A 118 17.50 7.51 -9.76
N GLU A 119 18.04 7.60 -8.55
CA GLU A 119 18.99 8.66 -8.16
C GLU A 119 20.23 8.68 -9.06
N LYS A 120 20.78 7.50 -9.38
CA LYS A 120 21.92 7.39 -10.31
C LYS A 120 21.55 7.82 -11.73
N ALA A 121 20.38 7.40 -12.21
CA ALA A 121 19.90 7.78 -13.54
C ALA A 121 19.62 9.29 -13.62
N LEU A 122 19.09 9.88 -12.55
CA LEU A 122 18.81 11.30 -12.45
C LEU A 122 20.09 12.12 -12.45
N ALA A 123 21.10 11.71 -11.68
CA ALA A 123 22.40 12.36 -11.69
C ALA A 123 23.06 12.34 -13.09
N LYS A 124 22.98 11.20 -13.80
CA LYS A 124 23.46 11.11 -15.19
C LYS A 124 22.65 12.02 -16.12
N TYR A 125 21.33 12.03 -15.97
CA TYR A 125 20.45 12.90 -16.75
C TYR A 125 20.79 14.38 -16.55
N ASP A 126 20.99 14.82 -15.31
CA ASP A 126 21.35 16.20 -14.98
C ASP A 126 22.73 16.58 -15.53
N GLU A 127 23.72 15.69 -15.45
CA GLU A 127 25.03 15.86 -16.05
C GLU A 127 24.93 16.06 -17.57
N LEU A 128 24.22 15.15 -18.26
CA LEU A 128 23.97 15.29 -19.69
C LEU A 128 23.24 16.59 -19.99
N MET A 129 22.23 16.94 -19.19
CA MET A 129 21.44 18.15 -19.38
C MET A 129 22.25 19.44 -19.21
N SER A 130 23.35 19.40 -18.46
CA SER A 130 24.29 20.53 -18.31
C SER A 130 25.21 20.73 -19.53
N MET A 131 25.46 19.68 -20.32
CA MET A 131 26.25 19.75 -21.54
C MET A 131 25.47 20.37 -22.69
N SER A 132 26.16 21.04 -23.61
CA SER A 132 25.54 21.50 -24.86
C SER A 132 25.14 20.32 -25.75
N ARG A 133 24.18 20.54 -26.65
CA ARG A 133 23.76 19.50 -27.61
C ARG A 133 24.91 18.97 -28.46
N LYS A 134 25.88 19.82 -28.77
CA LYS A 134 27.05 19.47 -29.57
C LYS A 134 27.97 18.53 -28.78
N GLU A 135 28.29 18.89 -27.54
CA GLU A 135 29.12 18.06 -26.65
C GLU A 135 28.52 16.67 -26.39
N ARG A 136 27.18 16.57 -26.25
CA ARG A 136 26.49 15.26 -26.13
C ARG A 136 26.64 14.40 -27.38
N THR A 137 26.50 15.02 -28.55
CA THR A 137 26.61 14.30 -29.83
C THR A 137 28.06 13.85 -30.06
N ASP A 138 29.03 14.69 -29.71
CA ASP A 138 30.45 14.40 -29.84
C ASP A 138 30.94 13.32 -28.84
N SER A 139 30.29 13.20 -27.68
CA SER A 139 30.55 12.13 -26.70
C SER A 139 29.81 10.83 -26.98
N GLY A 140 28.98 10.78 -28.03
CA GLY A 140 28.18 9.61 -28.40
C GLY A 140 26.95 9.37 -27.50
N GLU A 141 26.56 10.36 -26.71
CA GLU A 141 25.38 10.33 -25.84
C GLU A 141 24.12 10.81 -26.57
N GLU A 142 22.94 10.52 -26.02
CA GLU A 142 21.67 10.92 -26.63
C GLU A 142 21.51 12.44 -26.71
N GLN A 143 21.06 12.92 -27.87
CA GLN A 143 20.82 14.35 -28.10
C GLN A 143 19.68 14.90 -27.23
N PHE A 144 18.68 14.04 -26.94
CA PHE A 144 17.52 14.35 -26.11
C PHE A 144 17.36 13.27 -25.03
N PRO A 145 18.16 13.34 -23.94
CA PRO A 145 18.04 12.40 -22.83
C PRO A 145 16.61 12.45 -22.28
N GLN A 146 16.06 11.28 -21.93
CA GLN A 146 14.76 11.21 -21.27
C GLN A 146 14.93 11.33 -19.76
N GLU A 147 14.05 12.10 -19.12
CA GLU A 147 13.98 12.16 -17.67
C GLU A 147 13.64 10.77 -17.11
N PRO A 148 14.43 10.25 -16.15
CA PRO A 148 14.17 8.93 -15.59
C PRO A 148 12.85 8.92 -14.82
N ILE A 149 12.22 7.75 -14.74
CA ILE A 149 10.97 7.56 -14.00
C ILE A 149 11.24 6.70 -12.77
N ARG A 150 10.87 7.21 -11.59
CA ARG A 150 10.98 6.45 -10.33
C ARG A 150 9.84 5.43 -10.23
N LYS A 151 10.19 4.16 -10.46
CA LYS A 151 9.31 3.00 -10.26
C LYS A 151 9.11 2.76 -8.76
N ARG A 152 7.86 2.59 -8.34
CA ARG A 152 7.51 2.33 -6.94
C ARG A 152 6.15 1.66 -6.81
N PHE A 153 5.93 0.97 -5.70
CA PHE A 153 4.62 0.44 -5.29
C PHE A 153 3.98 1.26 -4.19
N LEU A 154 4.78 1.79 -3.27
CA LEU A 154 4.32 2.44 -2.05
C LEU A 154 4.45 3.95 -2.18
N ILE A 155 3.46 4.66 -1.65
CA ILE A 155 3.46 6.11 -1.50
C ILE A 155 2.93 6.48 -0.11
N SER A 156 3.47 7.54 0.45
CA SER A 156 3.04 8.14 1.71
C SER A 156 3.13 9.67 1.57
N ASP A 157 2.35 10.41 2.36
CA ASP A 157 2.39 11.88 2.46
C ASP A 157 2.50 12.61 1.12
N VAL A 158 1.60 12.30 0.19
CA VAL A 158 1.60 12.86 -1.17
C VAL A 158 0.43 13.83 -1.36
N THR A 159 0.68 14.94 -2.06
CA THR A 159 -0.40 15.84 -2.50
C THR A 159 -1.24 15.20 -3.61
N PRO A 160 -2.50 15.60 -3.81
CA PRO A 160 -3.32 15.08 -4.91
C PRO A 160 -2.66 15.23 -6.30
N GLU A 161 -1.99 16.35 -6.54
CA GLU A 161 -1.29 16.62 -7.80
C GLU A 161 -0.08 15.70 -7.97
N GLY A 162 0.70 15.51 -6.91
CA GLY A 162 1.83 14.59 -6.89
C GLY A 162 1.39 13.14 -7.11
N LEU A 163 0.26 12.75 -6.51
CA LEU A 163 -0.33 11.42 -6.68
C LEU A 163 -0.70 11.16 -8.15
N SER A 164 -1.35 12.12 -8.80
CA SER A 164 -1.72 12.02 -10.21
C SER A 164 -0.50 11.78 -11.12
N LEU A 165 0.56 12.55 -10.91
CA LEU A 165 1.82 12.41 -11.65
C LEU A 165 2.47 11.03 -11.41
N ILE A 166 2.60 10.61 -10.15
CA ILE A 166 3.23 9.33 -9.78
C ILE A 166 2.42 8.16 -10.34
N HIS A 167 1.08 8.25 -10.33
CA HIS A 167 0.20 7.22 -10.88
C HIS A 167 0.32 7.11 -12.40
N ALA A 168 0.41 8.23 -13.12
CA ALA A 168 0.64 8.22 -14.57
C ALA A 168 1.94 7.50 -14.96
N GLN A 169 2.96 7.59 -14.11
CA GLN A 169 4.25 6.93 -14.25
C GLN A 169 4.22 5.44 -13.84
N ASN A 170 3.36 5.04 -12.90
CA ASN A 170 3.32 3.71 -12.30
C ASN A 170 1.98 2.98 -12.57
N LYS A 171 1.78 2.57 -13.84
CA LYS A 171 0.51 1.97 -14.32
C LYS A 171 0.13 0.61 -13.70
N ARG A 172 1.05 -0.04 -12.99
CA ARG A 172 0.77 -1.28 -12.26
C ARG A 172 -0.13 -1.04 -11.05
N GLY A 173 -0.22 0.19 -10.56
CA GLY A 173 -0.97 0.55 -9.36
C GLY A 173 -0.05 0.99 -8.23
N LEU A 174 -0.64 1.67 -7.24
CA LEU A 174 0.05 2.23 -6.09
C LEU A 174 -0.71 1.88 -4.81
N CYS A 175 0.02 1.72 -3.72
CA CYS A 175 -0.53 1.60 -2.37
C CYS A 175 -0.27 2.89 -1.61
N LEU A 176 -1.35 3.59 -1.24
CA LEU A 176 -1.25 4.65 -0.24
C LEU A 176 -1.07 4.00 1.14
N TRP A 177 0.15 4.11 1.65
CA TRP A 177 0.49 3.61 2.96
C TRP A 177 0.55 4.78 3.95
N ALA A 178 -0.38 4.78 4.90
CA ALA A 178 -0.45 5.74 5.98
C ALA A 178 -0.45 5.01 7.34
N ASP A 179 0.34 5.51 8.29
CA ASP A 179 0.42 4.95 9.65
C ASP A 179 -0.70 5.52 10.56
N GLU A 180 -1.17 6.74 10.27
CA GLU A 180 -2.27 7.38 10.99
C GLU A 180 -3.48 7.67 10.10
N LEU A 181 -4.67 7.26 10.53
CA LEU A 181 -5.94 7.55 9.83
C LEU A 181 -6.31 9.03 9.84
N SER A 182 -5.81 9.79 10.82
CA SER A 182 -5.98 11.25 10.92
C SER A 182 -5.45 11.98 9.69
N ALA A 183 -4.42 11.44 9.03
CA ALA A 183 -3.86 12.01 7.81
C ALA A 183 -4.85 12.01 6.64
N TRP A 184 -5.93 11.22 6.72
CA TRP A 184 -6.93 11.05 5.65
C TRP A 184 -8.14 12.00 5.79
N PHE A 185 -8.45 12.46 7.00
CA PHE A 185 -9.56 13.38 7.28
C PHE A 185 -9.02 14.79 7.53
N LYS A 186 -8.75 15.55 6.47
CA LYS A 186 -8.51 16.99 6.53
C LYS A 186 -9.69 17.75 5.95
#